data_AF-A0A1Z4RXA2-F1
#
_entry.id   AF-A0A1Z4RXA2-F1
#
_cell.length_a   1.000
_cell.length_b   1.000
_cell.length_c   1.000
_cell.angle_alpha   90.00
_cell.angle_beta   90.00
_cell.angle_gamma   90.00
#
_symmetry.space_group_name_H-M   'P 1'
#
loop_
_entity.id
_entity.type
_entity.pdbx_description
1 polymer ?
#
loop_
_entity_poly.entity_id
_entity_poly.type
_entity_poly.pdbx_seq_one_letter_code
_entity_poly.pdbx_strand_id
1 'polypeptide(L)'
;MMSDKYRVAKNNWDKNNPDKIKESKAKYDKDNPVWGFRPTPELREWLEKERWDDSDGLPETNAALVIRKLEKLMDLEYQGY
;
A
#
# COMPACT_ATOMS: atom_id res chain seq x y z
N MET A 1 -16.91 21.97 11.91
CA MET A 1 -17.91 20.86 11.87
C MET A 1 -18.57 20.73 10.47
N MET A 2 -17.81 20.78 9.36
CA MET A 2 -18.35 20.52 8.01
C MET A 2 -17.98 19.14 7.46
N SER A 3 -17.06 18.41 8.12
CA SER A 3 -16.54 17.13 7.67
C SER A 3 -17.55 16.00 7.74
N ASP A 4 -18.37 15.94 8.80
CA ASP A 4 -19.23 14.78 9.05
C ASP A 4 -20.42 14.70 8.11
N LYS A 5 -21.03 15.85 7.78
CA LYS A 5 -22.12 15.88 6.78
C LYS A 5 -21.64 15.47 5.40
N TYR A 6 -20.44 15.90 5.02
CA TYR A 6 -19.82 15.51 3.75
C TYR A 6 -19.50 14.03 3.70
N ARG A 7 -18.99 13.46 4.81
CA ARG A 7 -18.67 12.04 4.91
C ARG A 7 -19.93 11.17 4.84
N VAL A 8 -21.02 11.58 5.50
CA VAL A 8 -22.31 10.88 5.43
C VAL A 8 -22.91 10.96 4.03
N ALA A 9 -22.89 12.13 3.38
CA ALA A 9 -23.38 12.29 2.02
C ALA A 9 -22.61 11.43 1.02
N LYS A 10 -21.27 11.40 1.15
CA LYS A 10 -20.40 10.53 0.35
C LYS A 10 -20.73 9.06 0.55
N ASN A 11 -20.81 8.59 1.80
CA ASN A 11 -21.14 7.20 2.10
C ASN A 11 -22.50 6.78 1.54
N ASN A 12 -23.50 7.66 1.62
CA ASN A 12 -24.83 7.41 1.06
C ASN A 12 -24.80 7.35 -0.48
N TRP A 13 -24.03 8.23 -1.12
CA TRP A 13 -23.85 8.19 -2.57
C TRP A 13 -23.13 6.92 -2.99
N ASP A 14 -22.05 6.55 -2.30
CA ASP A 14 -21.27 5.34 -2.58
C ASP A 14 -22.14 4.09 -2.47
N LYS A 15 -22.96 3.99 -1.41
CA LYS A 15 -23.90 2.88 -1.21
C LYS A 15 -24.94 2.76 -2.33
N ASN A 16 -25.38 3.88 -2.88
CA ASN A 16 -26.38 3.92 -3.94
C ASN A 16 -25.79 3.82 -5.36
N ASN A 17 -24.46 3.88 -5.52
CA ASN A 17 -23.78 3.82 -6.82
C ASN A 17 -22.69 2.73 -6.86
N PRO A 18 -22.99 1.47 -6.46
CA PRO A 18 -21.97 0.42 -6.37
C PRO A 18 -21.32 0.11 -7.72
N ASP A 19 -22.08 0.18 -8.82
CA ASP A 19 -21.59 -0.12 -10.16
C ASP A 19 -20.55 0.91 -10.63
N LYS A 20 -20.77 2.20 -10.35
CA LYS A 20 -19.83 3.27 -10.70
C LYS A 20 -18.52 3.15 -9.94
N ILE A 21 -18.59 2.76 -8.67
CA ILE A 21 -17.40 2.49 -7.85
C ILE A 21 -16.64 1.29 -8.43
N LYS A 22 -17.35 0.21 -8.77
CA LYS A 22 -16.75 -1.00 -9.34
C LYS A 22 -16.07 -0.71 -10.68
N GLU A 23 -16.72 0.06 -11.56
CA GLU A 23 -16.16 0.48 -12.84
C GLU A 23 -14.93 1.37 -12.67
N SER A 24 -15.02 2.38 -11.81
CA SER A 24 -13.88 3.27 -11.51
C SER A 24 -12.71 2.49 -10.93
N LYS A 25 -12.98 1.54 -10.03
CA LYS A 25 -11.96 0.69 -9.44
C LYS A 25 -11.35 -0.26 -10.46
N ALA A 26 -12.15 -0.89 -11.32
CA ALA A 26 -11.66 -1.76 -12.38
C ALA A 26 -10.79 -0.99 -13.40
N LYS A 27 -11.16 0.26 -13.73
CA LYS A 27 -10.34 1.14 -14.56
C LYS A 27 -9.01 1.46 -13.89
N TYR A 28 -9.04 1.86 -12.61
CA TYR A 28 -7.82 2.12 -11.84
C TYR A 28 -6.93 0.88 -11.75
N ASP A 29 -7.50 -0.29 -11.42
CA ASP A 29 -6.76 -1.55 -11.27
C ASP A 29 -6.23 -2.06 -12.63
N LYS A 30 -6.88 -1.73 -13.75
CA LYS A 30 -6.38 -2.01 -15.12
C LYS A 30 -5.18 -1.13 -15.47
N ASP A 31 -5.25 0.15 -15.13
CA ASP A 31 -4.18 1.12 -15.40
C ASP A 31 -3.02 0.99 -14.39
N ASN A 32 -3.29 0.40 -13.22
CA ASN A 32 -2.35 0.12 -12.15
C ASN A 32 -2.47 -1.36 -11.76
N PRO A 33 -2.03 -2.30 -12.61
CA PRO A 33 -2.13 -3.72 -12.32
C PRO A 33 -1.41 -4.02 -11.01
N VAL A 34 -2.19 -4.36 -9.98
CA VAL A 34 -1.63 -4.81 -8.70
C VAL A 34 -1.11 -6.22 -8.94
N TRP A 35 0.16 -6.34 -9.29
CA TRP A 35 0.89 -7.59 -9.17
C TRP A 35 0.87 -7.95 -7.69
N GLY A 36 -0.05 -8.84 -7.31
CA GLY A 36 -0.32 -9.16 -5.91
C GLY A 36 0.90 -9.79 -5.25
N PHE A 37 1.79 -8.97 -4.70
CA PHE A 37 2.89 -9.43 -3.88
C PHE A 37 2.32 -10.04 -2.60
N ARG A 38 2.29 -11.37 -2.55
CA ARG A 38 1.87 -12.15 -1.38
C ARG A 38 3.09 -12.90 -0.84
N PRO A 39 3.88 -12.29 0.05
CA PRO A 39 5.05 -12.95 0.62
C PRO A 39 4.64 -14.17 1.44
N THR A 40 5.50 -15.19 1.50
CA THR A 40 5.29 -16.34 2.39
C THR A 40 5.24 -15.87 3.86
N PRO A 41 4.67 -16.67 4.78
CA PRO A 41 4.69 -16.35 6.20
C PRO A 41 6.10 -16.08 6.73
N GLU A 42 7.10 -16.90 6.34
CA GLU A 42 8.48 -16.68 6.79
C GLU A 42 9.04 -15.35 6.30
N LEU A 43 8.79 -15.01 5.03
CA LEU A 43 9.23 -13.75 4.45
C LEU A 43 8.56 -12.56 5.15
N ARG A 44 7.28 -12.69 5.52
CA ARG A 44 6.56 -11.66 6.27
C ARG A 44 7.13 -11.44 7.67
N GLU A 45 7.43 -12.52 8.40
CA GLU A 45 8.04 -12.42 9.72
C GLU A 45 9.44 -11.81 9.66
N TRP A 46 10.22 -12.17 8.64
CA TRP A 46 11.53 -11.57 8.41
C TRP A 46 11.42 -10.07 8.11
N LEU A 47 10.49 -9.67 7.23
CA LEU A 47 10.24 -8.27 6.93
C LEU A 47 9.84 -7.47 8.18
N GLU A 48 9.02 -8.05 9.05
CA GLU A 48 8.59 -7.37 10.28
C GLU A 48 9.75 -7.16 11.26
N LYS A 49 10.67 -8.12 11.38
CA LYS A 49 11.89 -7.96 12.20
C LYS A 49 12.82 -6.87 11.69
N GLU A 50 12.78 -6.60 10.39
CA GLU A 50 13.61 -5.60 9.74
C GLU A 50 12.97 -4.21 9.72
N ARG A 51 11.74 -4.07 10.22
CA ARG A 51 10.98 -2.82 10.23
C ARG A 51 11.66 -1.79 11.12
N TRP A 52 11.80 -0.58 10.60
CA TRP A 52 12.30 0.58 11.34
C TRP A 52 11.15 1.44 11.87
N ASP A 53 11.43 2.21 12.90
CA ASP A 53 10.57 3.33 13.29
C ASP A 53 10.93 4.56 12.45
N ASP A 54 9.91 5.33 12.06
CA ASP A 54 10.05 6.60 11.37
C ASP A 54 10.49 7.73 12.32
N SER A 55 10.60 8.94 11.78
CA SER A 55 11.03 10.12 12.56
C SER A 55 10.08 10.47 13.71
N ASP A 56 8.83 10.00 13.66
CA ASP A 56 7.81 10.22 14.69
C ASP A 56 7.75 9.06 15.70
N GLY A 57 8.65 8.08 15.58
CA GLY A 57 8.70 6.89 16.43
C GLY A 57 7.58 5.88 16.12
N LEU A 58 6.97 5.96 14.94
CA LEU A 58 5.97 5.02 14.47
C LEU A 58 6.59 3.99 13.53
N PRO A 59 6.12 2.74 13.52
CA PRO A 59 6.65 1.74 12.59
C PRO A 59 6.47 2.19 11.13
N GLU A 60 7.54 2.08 10.33
CA GLU A 60 7.52 2.46 8.91
C GLU A 60 6.40 1.71 8.15
N THR A 61 5.93 2.26 7.03
CA THR A 61 4.88 1.60 6.24
C THR A 61 5.40 0.36 5.50
N ASN A 62 4.50 -0.56 5.11
CA ASN A 62 4.88 -1.72 4.29
C ASN A 62 5.55 -1.32 2.96
N ALA A 63 5.13 -0.21 2.37
CA ALA A 63 5.72 0.30 1.14
C ALA A 63 7.15 0.80 1.37
N ALA A 64 7.37 1.60 2.41
CA ALA A 64 8.69 2.10 2.78
C ALA A 64 9.69 0.97 3.05
N LEU A 65 9.27 -0.04 3.83
CA LEU A 65 10.07 -1.22 4.11
C LEU A 65 10.48 -1.95 2.82
N VAL A 66 9.52 -2.23 1.92
CA VAL A 66 9.80 -2.93 0.67
C VAL A 66 10.71 -2.11 -0.25
N ILE A 67 10.47 -0.81 -0.40
CA ILE A 67 11.31 0.09 -1.20
C ILE A 67 12.75 0.07 -0.70
N ARG A 68 12.97 0.27 0.60
CA ARG A 68 14.31 0.25 1.21
C ARG A 68 15.05 -1.06 0.99
N LYS A 69 14.33 -2.19 1.02
CA LYS A 69 14.92 -3.52 0.73
C LYS A 69 15.30 -3.66 -0.73
N LEU A 70 14.48 -3.17 -1.65
CA LEU A 70 14.77 -3.19 -3.08
C LEU A 70 15.95 -2.29 -3.44
N GLU A 71 16.03 -1.09 -2.86
CA GLU A 71 17.17 -0.18 -3.04
C GLU A 71 18.48 -0.84 -2.60
N LYS A 72 18.49 -1.48 -1.43
CA LYS A 72 19.66 -2.23 -0.96
C LYS A 72 20.05 -3.37 -1.91
N LEU A 73 19.07 -4.10 -2.45
CA LEU A 73 19.34 -5.17 -3.42
C LEU A 73 19.93 -4.62 -4.72
N MET A 74 19.38 -3.51 -5.21
CA MET A 74 19.88 -2.81 -6.40
C MET A 74 21.33 -2.35 -6.22
N ASP A 75 21.67 -1.82 -5.03
CA ASP A 75 23.05 -1.41 -4.70
C ASP A 75 24.01 -2.61 -4.68
N LEU A 76 23.59 -3.75 -4.12
CA LEU A 76 24.40 -4.97 -4.08
C LEU A 76 24.64 -5.55 -5.47
N GLU A 77 23.59 -5.59 -6.31
CA GLU A 77 23.70 -6.04 -7.70
C GLU A 77 24.64 -5.13 -8.50
N TYR A 78 24.54 -3.81 -8.32
CA TYR A 78 25.45 -2.85 -8.97
C TYR A 78 26.90 -3.00 -8.52
N GLN A 79 27.13 -3.46 -7.29
CA GLN A 79 28.47 -3.74 -6.75
C GLN A 79 29.04 -5.10 -7.20
N GLY A 80 28.30 -5.86 -8.01
CA GLY A 80 28.75 -7.15 -8.57
C GLY A 80 28.65 -8.34 -7.61
N TYR A 81 27.74 -8.29 -6.64
CA TYR A 81 27.38 -9.42 -5.77
C TYR A 81 26.38 -10.38 -6.41
#